data_AF-A0A8X7NEF9-F1
#
_entry.id   AF-A0A8X7NEF9-F1
#
_cell.length_a   1.000
_cell.length_b   1.000
_cell.length_c   1.000
_cell.angle_alpha   90.00
_cell.angle_beta   90.00
_cell.angle_gamma   90.00
#
_symmetry.space_group_name_H-M   'P 1'
#
loop_
_entity.id
_entity.type
_entity.pdbx_description
1 polymer ?
#
loop_
_entity_poly.entity_id
_entity_poly.type
_entity_poly.pdbx_seq_one_letter_code
_entity_poly.pdbx_strand_id
1 'polypeptide(L)'
;MPQIHPVREIITRADRLGQAFASAHAQTIPPVLSLQQNFHQAQAQSQTLPEEFIEKHLGIVRDGLMVMEGAINEMIALLFQIDIFMTDPSSESGETPQLLAGGFNPKEALGHVSDLFHMYQAELLAKRESLADLTCEDIDIDTFADRWQRLDEVEQGKKQEVDDLADLLAGLG
;
A
#
# COMPACT_ATOMS: atom_id res chain seq x y z
N MET A 1 -8.50 -15.37 -30.37
CA MET A 1 -8.00 -15.22 -28.99
C MET A 1 -8.58 -13.92 -28.45
N PRO A 2 -9.22 -13.88 -27.27
CA PRO A 2 -9.74 -12.61 -26.77
C PRO A 2 -8.55 -11.70 -26.49
N GLN A 3 -8.49 -10.54 -27.17
CA GLN A 3 -7.52 -9.50 -26.84
C GLN A 3 -7.79 -9.08 -25.40
N ILE A 4 -6.87 -9.40 -24.50
CA ILE A 4 -6.90 -8.90 -23.13
C ILE A 4 -6.62 -7.41 -23.23
N HIS A 5 -7.58 -6.61 -22.78
CA HIS A 5 -7.52 -5.16 -22.88
C HIS A 5 -6.36 -4.62 -21.99
N PRO A 6 -5.43 -3.80 -22.51
CA PRO A 6 -4.22 -3.38 -21.79
C PRO A 6 -4.52 -2.68 -20.46
N VAL A 7 -5.56 -1.84 -20.40
CA VAL A 7 -5.97 -1.18 -19.15
C VAL A 7 -6.49 -2.18 -18.12
N ARG A 8 -7.15 -3.26 -18.55
CA ARG A 8 -7.65 -4.29 -17.62
C ARG A 8 -6.49 -5.09 -17.02
N GLU A 9 -5.44 -5.33 -17.80
CA GLU A 9 -4.21 -5.97 -17.33
C GLU A 9 -3.48 -5.10 -16.30
N ILE A 10 -3.36 -3.80 -16.56
CA ILE A 10 -2.79 -2.81 -15.63
C ILE A 10 -3.56 -2.80 -14.31
N ILE A 11 -4.90 -2.67 -14.34
CA ILE A 11 -5.73 -2.68 -13.13
C ILE A 11 -5.60 -4.00 -12.36
N THR A 12 -5.62 -5.13 -13.05
CA THR A 12 -5.46 -6.45 -12.40
C THR A 12 -4.10 -6.58 -11.74
N ARG A 13 -3.05 -6.01 -12.35
CA ARG A 13 -1.71 -6.01 -11.78
C ARG A 13 -1.61 -5.06 -10.58
N ALA A 14 -2.21 -3.87 -10.66
CA ALA A 14 -2.29 -2.93 -9.55
C ALA A 14 -2.95 -3.56 -8.31
N ASP A 15 -4.09 -4.25 -8.48
CA ASP A 15 -4.78 -4.95 -7.39
C ASP A 15 -3.91 -6.04 -6.76
N ARG A 16 -3.23 -6.86 -7.57
CA ARG A 16 -2.30 -7.88 -7.07
C ARG A 16 -1.16 -7.28 -6.25
N LEU A 17 -0.62 -6.14 -6.67
CA LEU A 17 0.45 -5.45 -5.96
C LEU A 17 -0.06 -4.88 -4.62
N GLY A 18 -1.25 -4.29 -4.61
CA GLY A 18 -1.90 -3.84 -3.38
C GLY A 18 -2.17 -4.97 -2.39
N GLN A 19 -2.62 -6.13 -2.88
CA GLN A 19 -2.80 -7.34 -2.08
C GLN A 19 -1.47 -7.89 -1.56
N ALA A 20 -0.41 -7.89 -2.38
CA ALA A 20 0.92 -8.31 -1.97
C ALA A 20 1.46 -7.43 -0.84
N PHE A 21 1.30 -6.11 -0.95
CA PHE A 21 1.66 -5.16 0.11
C PHE A 21 0.89 -5.45 1.41
N ALA A 22 -0.44 -5.53 1.33
CA ALA A 22 -1.29 -5.77 2.50
C ALA A 22 -1.01 -7.13 3.15
N SER A 23 -0.76 -8.18 2.34
CA SER A 23 -0.39 -9.50 2.84
C SER A 23 0.97 -9.49 3.54
N ALA A 24 1.97 -8.78 2.98
CA ALA A 24 3.28 -8.65 3.61
C ALA A 24 3.18 -7.92 4.95
N HIS A 25 2.44 -6.82 5.00
CA HIS A 25 2.13 -6.10 6.23
C HIS A 25 1.44 -7.00 7.26
N ALA A 26 0.39 -7.73 6.88
CA ALA A 26 -0.33 -8.63 7.77
C ALA A 26 0.57 -9.72 8.39
N GLN A 27 1.58 -10.20 7.65
CA GLN A 27 2.55 -11.17 8.16
C GLN A 27 3.49 -10.58 9.24
N THR A 28 3.67 -9.26 9.26
CA THR A 28 4.45 -8.56 10.29
C THR A 28 3.67 -8.24 11.55
N ILE A 29 2.34 -8.33 11.55
CA ILE A 29 1.53 -8.02 12.73
C ILE A 29 1.80 -9.01 13.89
N PRO A 30 1.77 -10.35 13.68
CA PRO A 30 2.05 -11.30 14.77
C PRO A 30 3.39 -11.09 15.49
N PRO A 31 4.53 -10.86 14.81
CA PRO A 31 5.79 -10.64 15.52
C PRO A 31 5.80 -9.31 16.30
N VAL A 32 5.12 -8.26 15.82
CA VAL A 32 4.98 -7.00 16.58
C VAL A 32 4.16 -7.21 17.86
N LEU A 33 3.02 -7.88 17.75
CA LEU A 33 2.18 -8.18 18.92
C LEU A 33 2.87 -9.11 19.92
N SER A 34 3.63 -10.09 19.42
CA SER A 34 4.48 -10.96 20.25
C SER A 34 5.51 -10.14 21.02
N LEU A 35 6.18 -9.20 20.34
CA LEU A 35 7.16 -8.32 20.97
C LEU A 35 6.51 -7.46 22.06
N GLN A 36 5.37 -6.81 21.78
CA GLN A 36 4.59 -6.02 22.75
C GLN A 36 4.21 -6.84 23.99
N GLN A 37 3.61 -8.02 23.79
CA GLN A 37 3.17 -8.87 24.90
C GLN A 37 4.34 -9.28 25.80
N ASN A 38 5.47 -9.65 25.19
CA ASN A 38 6.66 -10.06 25.93
C ASN A 38 7.32 -8.88 26.65
N PHE A 39 7.24 -7.66 26.11
CA PHE A 39 7.71 -6.44 26.78
C PHE A 39 6.91 -6.19 28.06
N HIS A 40 5.58 -6.26 27.99
CA HIS A 40 4.72 -6.11 29.18
C HIS A 40 4.98 -7.19 30.23
N GLN A 41 5.17 -8.45 29.80
CA GLN A 41 5.46 -9.54 30.71
C GLN A 41 6.82 -9.36 31.41
N ALA A 42 7.85 -8.96 30.67
CA ALA A 42 9.18 -8.71 31.22
C ALA A 42 9.13 -7.54 32.22
N GLN A 43 8.42 -6.46 31.89
CA GLN A 43 8.22 -5.33 32.79
C GLN A 43 7.50 -5.72 34.08
N ALA A 44 6.42 -6.51 34.00
CA ALA A 44 5.67 -7.00 35.16
C ALA A 44 6.54 -7.89 36.07
N GLN A 45 7.52 -8.59 35.51
CA GLN A 45 8.46 -9.44 36.23
C GLN A 45 9.76 -8.73 36.62
N SER A 46 9.90 -7.42 36.32
CA SER A 46 11.13 -6.65 36.50
C SER A 46 12.36 -7.31 35.82
N GLN A 47 12.14 -7.90 34.65
CA GLN A 47 13.16 -8.53 33.82
C GLN A 47 13.33 -7.76 32.51
N THR A 48 14.50 -7.91 31.90
CA THR A 48 14.78 -7.40 30.55
C THR A 48 14.53 -8.50 29.53
N LEU A 49 13.98 -8.12 28.36
CA LEU A 49 13.88 -9.07 27.26
C LEU A 49 15.28 -9.43 26.72
N PRO A 50 15.49 -10.69 26.31
CA PRO A 50 16.71 -11.07 25.60
C PRO A 50 16.83 -10.29 24.29
N GLU A 51 18.00 -9.71 24.03
CA GLU A 51 18.28 -8.96 22.81
C GLU A 51 18.08 -9.82 21.55
N GLU A 52 18.48 -11.09 21.60
CA GLU A 52 18.26 -12.06 20.52
C GLU A 52 16.77 -12.25 20.18
N PHE A 53 15.89 -12.17 21.19
CA PHE A 53 14.45 -12.27 20.97
C PHE A 53 13.91 -11.03 20.26
N ILE A 54 14.34 -9.84 20.69
CA ILE A 54 13.97 -8.56 20.09
C ILE A 54 14.41 -8.54 18.62
N GLU A 55 15.69 -8.79 18.36
CA GLU A 55 16.26 -8.73 17.02
C GLU A 55 15.64 -9.77 16.08
N LYS A 56 15.30 -10.97 16.58
CA LYS A 56 14.57 -11.97 15.78
C LYS A 56 13.22 -11.45 15.31
N HIS A 57 12.45 -10.80 16.18
CA HIS A 57 11.11 -10.31 15.82
C HIS A 57 11.20 -9.07 14.93
N LEU A 58 12.11 -8.14 15.24
CA LEU A 58 12.37 -6.98 14.38
C LEU A 58 12.93 -7.40 13.01
N GLY A 59 13.72 -8.47 12.94
CA GLY A 59 14.18 -9.06 11.67
C GLY A 59 13.01 -9.44 10.75
N ILE A 60 11.99 -10.11 11.28
CA ILE A 60 10.78 -10.47 10.50
C ILE A 60 10.03 -9.22 10.04
N VAL A 61 9.99 -8.18 10.87
CA VAL A 61 9.38 -6.88 10.52
C VAL A 61 10.15 -6.21 9.37
N ARG A 62 11.49 -6.19 9.43
CA ARG A 62 12.34 -5.66 8.36
C ARG A 62 12.19 -6.46 7.06
N ASP A 63 12.10 -7.78 7.14
CA ASP A 63 11.83 -8.63 5.97
C ASP A 63 10.49 -8.30 5.33
N GLY A 64 9.44 -8.09 6.13
CA GLY A 64 8.13 -7.66 5.63
C GLY A 64 8.16 -6.28 4.97
N LEU A 65 8.91 -5.32 5.52
CA LEU A 65 9.16 -4.01 4.90
C LEU A 65 9.87 -4.14 3.55
N MET A 66 10.81 -5.07 3.41
CA MET A 66 11.49 -5.33 2.14
C MET A 66 10.53 -5.89 1.09
N VAL A 67 9.61 -6.78 1.48
CA VAL A 67 8.58 -7.30 0.56
C VAL A 67 7.60 -6.20 0.15
N MET A 68 7.17 -5.36 1.11
CA MET A 68 6.33 -4.19 0.82
C MET A 68 7.01 -3.23 -0.16
N GLU A 69 8.30 -2.92 0.04
CA GLU A 69 9.09 -2.10 -0.89
C GLU A 69 9.19 -2.74 -2.29
N GLY A 70 9.34 -4.06 -2.37
CA GLY A 70 9.28 -4.78 -3.64
C GLY A 70 7.99 -4.52 -4.40
N ALA A 71 6.84 -4.56 -3.72
CA ALA A 71 5.54 -4.24 -4.32
C ALA A 71 5.47 -2.78 -4.79
N ILE A 72 5.97 -1.82 -4.00
CA ILE A 72 6.04 -0.39 -4.41
C ILE A 72 6.90 -0.20 -5.66
N ASN A 73 8.07 -0.83 -5.74
CA ASN A 73 8.94 -0.73 -6.90
C ASN A 73 8.26 -1.25 -8.18
N GLU A 74 7.48 -2.33 -8.07
CA GLU A 74 6.66 -2.81 -9.18
C GLU A 74 5.50 -1.88 -9.52
N MET A 75 4.87 -1.24 -8.52
CA MET A 75 3.83 -0.22 -8.74
C MET A 75 4.40 0.98 -9.52
N ILE A 76 5.57 1.47 -9.14
CA ILE A 76 6.27 2.56 -9.84
C ILE A 76 6.59 2.15 -11.28
N ALA A 77 7.06 0.92 -11.51
CA ALA A 77 7.30 0.40 -12.86
C ALA A 77 6.01 0.36 -13.70
N LEU A 78 4.86 0.10 -13.07
CA LEU A 78 3.56 0.14 -13.72
C LEU A 78 3.15 1.58 -14.11
N LEU A 79 3.45 2.58 -13.26
CA LEU A 79 3.19 4.00 -13.59
C LEU A 79 3.92 4.44 -14.85
N PHE A 80 5.18 4.04 -15.02
CA PHE A 80 5.90 4.33 -16.25
C PHE A 80 5.24 3.72 -17.50
N GLN A 81 4.64 2.54 -17.38
CA GLN A 81 3.90 1.92 -18.48
C GLN A 81 2.59 2.66 -18.78
N ILE A 82 1.92 3.14 -17.73
CA ILE A 82 0.73 3.99 -17.83
C ILE A 82 1.06 5.29 -18.54
N ASP A 83 2.14 5.97 -18.14
CA ASP A 83 2.57 7.24 -18.75
C ASP A 83 2.90 7.07 -20.24
N ILE A 84 3.62 6.00 -20.61
CA ILE A 84 3.92 5.70 -22.02
C ILE A 84 2.62 5.47 -22.81
N PHE A 85 1.68 4.71 -22.25
CA PHE A 85 0.40 4.45 -22.90
C PHE A 85 -0.43 5.73 -23.08
N MET A 86 -0.40 6.63 -22.10
CA MET A 86 -1.13 7.89 -22.09
C MET A 86 -0.54 8.95 -23.02
N THR A 87 0.76 8.86 -23.33
CA THR A 87 1.49 9.79 -24.20
C THR A 87 1.60 9.34 -25.65
N ASP A 88 1.20 8.11 -25.98
CA ASP A 88 1.19 7.61 -27.35
C ASP A 88 0.08 8.31 -28.17
N PRO A 89 0.42 9.09 -29.22
CA PRO A 89 -0.55 9.77 -30.08
C PRO A 89 -1.41 8.81 -30.91
N SER A 90 -1.02 7.52 -31.01
CA SER A 90 -1.82 6.46 -31.63
C SER A 90 -3.11 6.17 -30.85
N SER A 91 -3.14 6.53 -29.56
CA SER A 91 -4.31 6.49 -28.67
C SER A 91 -5.31 7.62 -28.96
N GLU A 92 -4.86 8.69 -29.63
CA GLU A 92 -5.66 9.88 -29.98
C GLU A 92 -6.11 9.89 -31.45
N SER A 93 -5.48 9.09 -32.32
CA SER A 93 -5.84 8.97 -33.73
C SER A 93 -7.10 8.12 -33.95
N GLY A 94 -8.27 8.66 -33.59
CA GLY A 94 -9.57 8.47 -34.27
C GLY A 94 -10.22 7.08 -34.32
N GLU A 95 -9.50 5.99 -34.06
CA GLU A 95 -10.06 4.66 -33.84
C GLU A 95 -10.13 4.43 -32.33
N THR A 96 -10.96 5.21 -31.62
CA THR A 96 -11.39 4.88 -30.26
C THR A 96 -11.99 3.47 -30.29
N PRO A 97 -11.27 2.41 -29.87
CA PRO A 97 -11.71 1.06 -30.11
C PRO A 97 -12.71 0.72 -29.01
N GLN A 98 -14.00 1.00 -29.22
CA GLN A 98 -15.12 0.51 -28.39
C GLN A 98 -15.04 0.77 -26.86
N LEU A 99 -14.06 1.52 -26.36
CA LEU A 99 -13.81 1.77 -24.93
C LEU A 99 -14.90 2.63 -24.28
N LEU A 100 -15.53 3.49 -25.07
CA LEU A 100 -16.64 4.33 -24.65
C LEU A 100 -18.00 3.61 -24.73
N ALA A 101 -18.08 2.36 -25.20
CA ALA A 101 -19.34 1.63 -25.37
C ALA A 101 -20.00 1.20 -24.03
N GLY A 102 -19.46 1.64 -22.88
CA GLY A 102 -20.01 1.37 -21.55
C GLY A 102 -19.71 2.43 -20.49
N GLY A 103 -19.35 3.66 -20.87
CA GLY A 103 -19.06 4.74 -19.91
C GLY A 103 -17.73 4.63 -19.15
N PHE A 104 -16.80 3.78 -19.60
CA PHE A 104 -15.50 3.59 -18.94
C PHE A 104 -14.47 4.58 -19.51
N ASN A 105 -13.97 5.48 -18.66
CA ASN A 105 -12.91 6.44 -19.00
C ASN A 105 -11.54 5.88 -18.56
N PRO A 106 -10.72 5.35 -19.48
CA PRO A 106 -9.43 4.76 -19.13
C PRO A 106 -8.44 5.78 -18.55
N LYS A 107 -8.52 7.07 -18.91
CA LYS A 107 -7.64 8.10 -18.36
C LYS A 107 -7.88 8.31 -16.87
N GLU A 108 -9.16 8.32 -16.48
CA GLU A 108 -9.61 8.48 -15.09
C GLU A 108 -9.28 7.23 -14.27
N ALA A 109 -9.56 6.03 -14.79
CA ALA A 109 -9.19 4.77 -14.13
C ALA A 109 -7.69 4.64 -13.88
N LEU A 110 -6.87 5.11 -14.82
CA LEU A 110 -5.41 5.09 -14.68
C LEU A 110 -4.90 6.20 -13.73
N GLY A 111 -5.60 7.34 -13.66
CA GLY A 111 -5.36 8.38 -12.65
C GLY A 111 -5.56 7.84 -11.23
N HIS A 112 -6.68 7.14 -10.97
CA HIS A 112 -6.94 6.49 -9.69
C HIS A 112 -5.85 5.47 -9.29
N VAL A 113 -5.37 4.67 -10.24
CA VAL A 113 -4.27 3.73 -9.99
C VAL A 113 -2.99 4.47 -9.58
N SER A 114 -2.75 5.67 -10.13
CA SER A 114 -1.61 6.51 -9.74
C SER A 114 -1.71 7.04 -8.32
N ASP A 115 -2.86 7.61 -7.96
CA ASP A 115 -3.10 8.14 -6.61
C ASP A 115 -2.99 7.04 -5.55
N LEU A 116 -3.56 5.87 -5.85
CA LEU A 116 -3.46 4.69 -4.99
C LEU A 116 -2.01 4.29 -4.70
N PHE A 117 -1.13 4.34 -5.70
CA PHE A 117 0.27 3.97 -5.50
C PHE A 117 1.04 4.99 -4.68
N HIS A 118 0.71 6.27 -4.78
CA HIS A 118 1.26 7.30 -3.90
C HIS A 118 0.87 7.04 -2.43
N MET A 119 -0.36 6.60 -2.16
CA MET A 119 -0.80 6.24 -0.81
C MET A 119 -0.01 5.05 -0.25
N TYR A 120 0.20 4.00 -1.06
CA TYR A 120 1.02 2.86 -0.64
C TYR A 120 2.49 3.24 -0.39
N GLN A 121 3.04 4.19 -1.16
CA GLN A 121 4.38 4.71 -0.92
C GLN A 121 4.45 5.51 0.40
N ALA A 122 3.46 6.36 0.67
CA ALA A 122 3.36 7.11 1.92
C ALA A 122 3.25 6.15 3.12
N GLU A 123 2.43 5.11 3.02
CA GLU A 123 2.29 4.09 4.06
C GLU A 123 3.62 3.38 4.34
N LEU A 124 4.37 2.99 3.30
CA LEU A 124 5.69 2.38 3.48
C LEU A 124 6.65 3.30 4.24
N LEU A 125 6.65 4.59 3.93
CA LEU A 125 7.47 5.57 4.63
C LEU A 125 7.05 5.70 6.10
N ALA A 126 5.76 5.81 6.38
CA ALA A 126 5.24 5.87 7.75
C ALA A 126 5.62 4.61 8.57
N LYS A 127 5.57 3.42 7.96
CA LYS A 127 6.04 2.19 8.62
C LYS A 127 7.55 2.21 8.88
N ARG A 128 8.36 2.67 7.93
CA ARG A 128 9.82 2.79 8.13
C ARG A 128 10.16 3.75 9.26
N GLU A 129 9.49 4.90 9.29
CA GLU A 129 9.63 5.89 10.35
C GLU A 129 9.22 5.30 11.70
N SER A 130 8.05 4.66 11.79
CA SER A 130 7.61 4.03 13.05
C SER A 130 8.59 2.98 13.57
N LEU A 131 9.22 2.19 12.69
CA LEU A 131 10.26 1.24 13.10
C LEU A 131 11.52 1.95 13.58
N ALA A 132 11.95 3.00 12.88
CA ALA A 132 13.09 3.81 13.28
C ALA A 132 12.86 4.45 14.66
N ASP A 133 11.70 5.08 14.86
CA ASP A 133 11.29 5.70 16.13
C ASP A 133 11.36 4.70 17.30
N LEU A 134 10.87 3.47 17.10
CA LEU A 134 10.97 2.43 18.13
C LEU A 134 12.42 2.08 18.44
N THR A 135 13.26 1.89 17.41
CA THR A 135 14.67 1.51 17.59
C THR A 135 15.54 2.63 18.17
N CYS A 136 15.13 3.88 17.98
CA CYS A 136 15.76 5.07 18.57
C CYS A 136 15.17 5.43 19.95
N GLU A 137 14.21 4.64 20.45
CA GLU A 137 13.50 4.87 21.72
C GLU A 137 12.70 6.20 21.76
N ASP A 138 12.34 6.74 20.59
CA ASP A 138 11.51 7.94 20.46
C ASP A 138 10.02 7.65 20.74
N ILE A 139 9.59 6.40 20.53
CA ILE A 139 8.27 5.89 20.89
C ILE A 139 8.37 4.60 21.69
N ASP A 140 7.36 4.32 22.52
CA ASP A 140 7.26 3.05 23.24
C ASP A 140 6.65 1.93 22.37
N ILE A 141 6.72 0.71 22.89
CA ILE A 141 6.24 -0.48 22.17
C ILE A 141 4.72 -0.48 21.95
N ASP A 142 3.96 0.17 22.84
CA ASP A 142 2.52 0.26 22.71
C ASP A 142 2.11 1.20 21.59
N THR A 143 2.75 2.37 21.51
CA THR A 143 2.58 3.34 20.42
C THR A 143 3.01 2.74 19.09
N PHE A 144 4.14 2.03 19.07
CA PHE A 144 4.58 1.32 17.88
C PHE A 144 3.57 0.27 17.43
N ALA A 145 3.12 -0.61 18.33
CA ALA A 145 2.20 -1.69 17.96
C ALA A 145 0.84 -1.17 17.48
N ASP A 146 0.32 -0.09 18.08
CA ASP A 146 -0.92 0.56 17.62
C ASP A 146 -0.77 1.11 16.19
N ARG A 147 0.27 1.92 15.94
CA ARG A 147 0.55 2.48 14.61
C ARG A 147 0.84 1.39 13.58
N TRP A 148 1.52 0.32 13.99
CA TRP A 148 1.91 -0.74 13.08
C TRP A 148 0.71 -1.53 12.55
N GLN A 149 -0.32 -1.75 13.36
CA GLN A 149 -1.46 -2.59 12.99
C GLN A 149 -2.35 -2.00 11.89
N ARG A 150 -2.31 -0.67 11.70
CA ARG A 150 -3.18 0.05 10.78
C ARG A 150 -2.52 0.27 9.42
N LEU A 151 -3.31 0.66 8.42
CA LEU A 151 -2.83 1.15 7.12
C LEU A 151 -3.45 2.53 6.85
N ASP A 152 -3.13 3.48 7.72
CA ASP A 152 -3.84 4.76 7.83
C ASP A 152 -3.80 5.58 6.53
N GLU A 153 -2.68 5.60 5.81
CA GLU A 153 -2.52 6.36 4.55
C GLU A 153 -3.33 5.73 3.43
N VAL A 154 -3.35 4.39 3.36
CA VAL A 154 -4.14 3.63 2.37
C VAL A 154 -5.64 3.75 2.67
N GLU A 155 -6.04 3.73 3.94
CA GLU A 155 -7.44 3.86 4.35
C GLU A 155 -7.97 5.28 4.14
N GLN A 156 -7.17 6.31 4.43
CA GLN A 156 -7.53 7.71 4.16
C GLN A 156 -7.72 7.94 2.68
N GLY A 157 -6.79 7.45 1.87
CA GLY A 157 -6.86 7.58 0.43
C GLY A 157 -8.10 6.92 -0.18
N LYS A 158 -8.44 5.70 0.25
CA LYS A 158 -9.67 5.02 -0.18
C LYS A 158 -10.95 5.74 0.24
N LYS A 159 -10.96 6.42 1.39
CA LYS A 159 -12.11 7.22 1.83
C LYS A 159 -12.28 8.46 0.95
N GLN A 160 -11.19 9.16 0.65
CA GLN A 160 -11.21 10.31 -0.26
C GLN A 160 -11.77 9.91 -1.63
N GLU A 161 -11.35 8.77 -2.19
CA GLU A 161 -11.89 8.27 -3.46
C GLU A 161 -13.40 8.00 -3.41
N VAL A 162 -13.91 7.43 -2.32
CA VAL A 162 -15.34 7.14 -2.17
C VAL A 162 -16.16 8.43 -2.05
N ASP A 163 -15.63 9.43 -1.35
CA ASP A 163 -16.28 10.74 -1.19
C ASP A 163 -16.29 11.51 -2.52
N ASP A 164 -15.18 11.51 -3.27
CA ASP A 164 -15.10 12.14 -4.60
C ASP A 164 -16.08 11.50 -5.60
N LEU A 165 -16.23 10.18 -5.55
CA LEU A 165 -17.22 9.44 -6.35
C LEU A 165 -18.66 9.79 -5.94
N ALA A 166 -18.93 9.96 -4.64
CA ALA A 166 -20.24 10.34 -4.15
C ALA A 166 -20.63 11.77 -4.58
N ASP A 167 -19.68 12.72 -4.54
CA ASP A 167 -19.88 14.10 -4.96
C ASP A 167 -20.12 14.22 -6.48
N LEU A 168 -19.41 13.44 -7.29
CA LEU A 168 -19.63 13.36 -8.74
C LEU A 168 -21.03 12.83 -9.09
N LEU A 169 -21.53 11.82 -8.37
CA LEU A 169 -22.87 11.28 -8.56
C LEU A 169 -23.97 12.24 -8.07
N ALA A 170 -23.72 12.96 -6.98
CA ALA A 170 -24.64 13.98 -6.46
C ALA A 170 -24.75 15.20 -7.39
N GLY A 171 -23.67 15.57 -8.10
CA GLY A 171 -23.68 16.66 -9.08
C GLY A 171 -24.39 16.34 -10.41
N LEU A 172 -24.74 15.08 -10.66
CA LEU A 172 -25.45 14.61 -11.85
C LEU A 172 -26.98 14.49 -11.66
N GLY A 173 -27.48 14.66 -10.43
CA GLY A 173 -28.91 14.58 -10.06
C GLY A 173 -29.56 15.94 -9.83
#